data_AF-A0A1Q7G1E5-F1
#
_entry.id   AF-A0A1Q7G1E5-F1
#
_cell.length_a   1.000
_cell.length_b   1.000
_cell.length_c   1.000
_cell.angle_alpha   90.00
_cell.angle_beta   90.00
_cell.angle_gamma   90.00
#
_symmetry.space_group_name_H-M   'P 1'
#
loop_
_entity.id
_entity.type
_entity.pdbx_description
1 polymer ?
#
loop_
_entity_poly.entity_id
_entity_poly.type
_entity_poly.pdbx_seq_one_letter_code
_entity_poly.pdbx_strand_id
1 'polypeptide(L)'
;MLGLGVLVLDACAGDPTAPTVPAAEMLGDWSYASVPAARDLPSLNGGLQVSMAIDSPDGMRFRGRVTRWFAGDVGESPAVFGPITGWVDGNGGVTVLMARATLGAPTLTIVGALAGDVLTVRKSWLGAEPGPFLAGGWFERIR
;
A
#
# COMPACT_ATOMS: atom_id res chain seq x y z
N MET A 1 -34.35 16.45 61.02
CA MET A 1 -34.48 16.29 59.55
C MET A 1 -33.06 16.15 59.01
N LEU A 2 -32.51 14.96 58.74
CA LEU A 2 -32.73 14.08 57.56
C LEU A 2 -32.72 14.90 56.26
N GLY A 3 -31.87 14.67 55.24
CA GLY A 3 -30.86 13.65 54.95
C GLY A 3 -29.88 14.19 53.86
N LEU A 4 -28.62 13.74 53.85
CA LEU A 4 -28.05 12.76 52.89
C LEU A 4 -28.21 13.11 51.39
N GLY A 5 -27.10 13.43 50.74
CA GLY A 5 -26.95 13.47 49.28
C GLY A 5 -25.50 13.18 48.89
N VAL A 6 -25.31 12.10 48.15
CA VAL A 6 -24.06 11.36 47.86
C VAL A 6 -23.28 11.95 46.68
N LEU A 7 -21.96 11.71 46.66
CA LEU A 7 -20.97 11.91 45.58
C LEU A 7 -21.48 11.55 44.18
N VAL A 8 -20.97 12.24 43.14
CA VAL A 8 -20.43 11.57 41.93
C VAL A 8 -19.26 12.39 41.38
N LEU A 9 -18.11 11.73 41.18
CA LEU A 9 -16.97 12.23 40.39
C LEU A 9 -17.40 12.32 38.92
N ASP A 10 -17.38 13.51 38.32
CA ASP A 10 -17.48 13.61 36.86
C ASP A 10 -16.09 13.49 36.23
N ALA A 11 -15.59 12.25 36.26
CA ALA A 11 -14.59 11.78 35.32
C ALA A 11 -15.32 11.58 33.98
N CYS A 12 -15.36 12.60 33.13
CA CYS A 12 -15.58 12.37 31.72
C CYS A 12 -14.30 11.74 31.16
N ALA A 13 -14.20 10.42 31.34
CA ALA A 13 -13.41 9.54 30.52
C ALA A 13 -13.94 9.68 29.08
N GLY A 14 -13.41 10.66 28.35
CA GLY A 14 -13.43 10.58 26.90
C GLY A 14 -12.57 9.39 26.56
N ASP A 15 -13.18 8.32 26.03
CA ASP A 15 -12.45 7.23 25.41
C ASP A 15 -11.36 7.85 24.52
N PRO A 16 -10.06 7.62 24.78
CA PRO A 16 -9.06 7.93 23.79
C PRO A 16 -9.30 6.91 22.68
N THR A 17 -10.19 7.24 21.74
CA THR A 17 -10.19 6.58 20.44
C THR A 17 -8.77 6.79 19.94
N ALA A 18 -7.97 5.73 19.99
CA ALA A 18 -6.58 5.80 19.57
C ALA A 18 -6.57 6.46 18.19
N PRO A 19 -5.70 7.45 17.95
CA PRO A 19 -5.68 8.12 16.65
C PRO A 19 -5.55 7.05 15.58
N THR A 20 -6.60 6.87 14.77
CA THR A 20 -6.58 5.95 13.64
C THR A 20 -5.53 6.50 12.69
N VAL A 21 -4.41 5.79 12.57
CA VAL A 21 -3.34 6.14 11.65
C VAL A 21 -3.83 5.74 10.26
N PRO A 22 -4.16 6.67 9.34
CA PRO A 22 -4.78 6.28 8.06
C PRO A 22 -3.86 5.37 7.24
N ALA A 23 -2.56 5.56 7.34
CA ALA A 23 -1.59 4.68 6.70
C ALA A 23 -1.51 3.26 7.31
N ALA A 24 -2.09 3.02 8.49
CA ALA A 24 -2.15 1.68 9.07
C ALA A 24 -3.02 0.73 8.22
N GLU A 25 -3.98 1.27 7.44
CA GLU A 25 -4.72 0.46 6.48
C GLU A 25 -3.81 -0.15 5.40
N MET A 26 -2.62 0.39 5.16
CA MET A 26 -1.67 -0.19 4.21
C MET A 26 -0.86 -1.36 4.77
N LEU A 27 -0.88 -1.63 6.08
CA LEU A 27 -0.02 -2.65 6.72
C LEU A 27 -0.26 -4.08 6.22
N GLY A 28 0.82 -4.82 5.94
CA GLY A 28 0.75 -6.23 5.55
C GLY A 28 1.31 -6.49 4.15
N ASP A 29 1.09 -7.71 3.68
CA ASP A 29 1.59 -8.18 2.39
C ASP A 29 0.57 -7.93 1.28
N TRP A 30 1.06 -7.51 0.12
CA TRP A 30 0.26 -7.17 -1.05
C TRP A 30 0.81 -7.87 -2.28
N SER A 31 -0.06 -8.36 -3.16
CA SER A 31 0.32 -8.94 -4.45
C SER A 31 -0.42 -8.27 -5.60
N TYR A 32 0.30 -7.94 -6.67
CA TYR A 32 -0.28 -7.38 -7.87
C TYR A 32 -1.04 -8.45 -8.66
N ALA A 33 -2.30 -8.16 -8.94
CA ALA A 33 -3.15 -8.89 -9.88
C ALA A 33 -3.50 -7.96 -11.04
N SER A 34 -3.16 -8.37 -12.27
CA SER A 34 -3.56 -7.64 -13.46
C SER A 34 -4.96 -8.03 -13.91
N VAL A 35 -5.66 -7.11 -14.58
CA VAL A 35 -6.82 -7.45 -15.40
C VAL A 35 -6.39 -8.54 -16.40
N PRO A 36 -7.07 -9.69 -16.50
CA PRO A 36 -6.81 -10.63 -17.58
C PRO A 36 -7.03 -9.90 -18.91
N ALA A 37 -6.00 -9.84 -19.75
CA ALA A 37 -6.22 -9.49 -21.15
C ALA A 37 -7.27 -10.48 -21.68
N ALA A 38 -8.36 -9.96 -22.26
CA ALA A 38 -9.51 -10.74 -22.66
C ALA A 38 -9.08 -12.03 -23.39
N ARG A 39 -9.49 -13.18 -22.84
CA ARG A 39 -9.45 -14.53 -23.42
C ARG A 39 -8.46 -14.69 -24.59
N ASP A 40 -7.21 -15.04 -24.28
CA ASP A 40 -6.40 -15.87 -25.16
C ASP A 40 -5.25 -16.52 -24.37
N LEU A 41 -5.44 -17.82 -24.08
CA LEU A 41 -4.47 -18.83 -23.64
C LEU A 41 -3.62 -18.55 -22.37
N PRO A 42 -3.34 -19.58 -21.53
CA PRO A 42 -2.33 -19.45 -20.49
C PRO A 42 -0.95 -19.29 -21.17
N SER A 43 -0.46 -18.07 -21.31
CA SER A 43 0.94 -17.85 -21.68
C SER A 43 1.80 -18.22 -20.48
N LEU A 44 2.67 -19.22 -20.63
CA LEU A 44 3.62 -19.64 -19.59
C LEU A 44 4.59 -18.51 -19.16
N ASN A 45 4.64 -17.39 -19.90
CA ASN A 45 5.64 -16.32 -19.78
C ASN A 45 5.05 -14.88 -19.63
N GLY A 46 3.79 -14.71 -19.22
CA GLY A 46 3.06 -13.44 -19.43
C GLY A 46 2.71 -12.55 -18.22
N GLY A 47 3.09 -12.92 -17.00
CA GLY A 47 2.54 -12.24 -15.81
C GLY A 47 3.57 -11.39 -15.09
N LEU A 48 3.34 -10.07 -15.00
CA LEU A 48 4.01 -9.25 -13.99
C LEU A 48 3.58 -9.76 -12.60
N GLN A 49 4.48 -10.39 -11.85
CA GLN A 49 4.23 -10.87 -10.49
C GLN A 49 5.05 -10.03 -9.52
N VAL A 50 4.38 -9.10 -8.86
CA VAL A 50 5.00 -8.19 -7.90
C VAL A 50 4.31 -8.33 -6.55
N SER A 51 5.11 -8.40 -5.49
CA SER A 51 4.61 -8.34 -4.12
C SER A 51 5.40 -7.33 -3.30
N MET A 52 4.70 -6.70 -2.36
CA MET A 52 5.28 -5.74 -1.42
C MET A 52 4.76 -6.02 -0.01
N ALA A 53 5.61 -5.79 0.99
CA ALA A 53 5.23 -5.78 2.39
C ALA A 53 5.28 -4.34 2.88
N ILE A 54 4.22 -3.88 3.54
CA ILE A 54 4.19 -2.60 4.24
C ILE A 54 4.34 -2.90 5.73
N ASP A 55 5.49 -2.50 6.28
CA ASP A 55 5.95 -2.95 7.59
C ASP A 55 5.66 -1.93 8.70
N SER A 56 5.53 -0.63 8.36
CA SER A 56 5.32 0.42 9.37
C SER A 56 4.53 1.61 8.84
N PRO A 57 3.54 2.11 9.60
CA PRO A 57 2.87 3.38 9.33
C PRO A 57 3.30 4.47 10.32
N ASP A 58 3.20 5.73 9.89
CA ASP A 58 3.43 6.94 10.69
C ASP A 58 2.50 8.06 10.19
N GLY A 59 1.40 8.28 10.91
CA GLY A 59 0.34 9.20 10.51
C GLY A 59 -0.22 8.87 9.11
N MET A 60 0.05 9.76 8.16
CA MET A 60 -0.35 9.59 6.76
C MET A 60 0.66 8.81 5.93
N ARG A 61 1.85 8.49 6.46
CA ARG A 61 2.96 7.88 5.72
C ARG A 61 3.12 6.41 6.08
N PHE A 62 3.71 5.65 5.18
CA PHE A 62 4.12 4.27 5.46
C PHE A 62 5.48 3.95 4.85
N ARG A 63 6.09 2.89 5.36
CA ARG A 63 7.32 2.29 4.84
C ARG A 63 7.14 0.80 4.66
N GLY A 64 7.88 0.25 3.72
CA GLY A 64 7.86 -1.17 3.41
C GLY A 64 9.01 -1.59 2.52
N ARG A 65 8.82 -2.70 1.81
CA ARG A 65 9.81 -3.27 0.90
C ARG A 65 9.14 -4.07 -0.21
N VAL A 66 9.80 -4.13 -1.35
CA VAL A 66 9.46 -5.13 -2.38
C VAL A 66 9.88 -6.49 -1.85
N THR A 67 8.99 -7.48 -1.94
CA THR A 67 9.25 -8.87 -1.51
C THR A 67 9.37 -9.81 -2.69
N ARG A 68 8.79 -9.45 -3.84
CA ARG A 68 8.89 -10.22 -5.08
C ARG A 68 8.81 -9.30 -6.29
N TRP A 69 9.64 -9.57 -7.30
CA TRP A 69 9.58 -8.90 -8.59
C TRP A 69 9.91 -9.86 -9.73
N PHE A 70 8.91 -10.18 -10.55
CA PHE A 70 9.07 -10.94 -11.79
C PHE A 70 8.34 -10.23 -12.92
N ALA A 71 9.02 -10.02 -14.04
CA ALA A 71 8.45 -9.48 -15.27
C ALA A 71 8.69 -10.48 -16.41
N GLY A 72 7.63 -11.12 -16.89
CA GLY A 72 7.74 -12.25 -17.83
C GLY A 72 8.48 -13.42 -17.16
N ASP A 73 9.62 -13.82 -17.75
CA ASP A 73 10.44 -14.94 -17.25
C ASP A 73 11.63 -14.49 -16.40
N VAL A 74 11.84 -13.18 -16.24
CA VAL A 74 12.99 -12.62 -15.54
C VAL A 74 12.57 -12.18 -14.14
N GLY A 75 13.11 -12.84 -13.13
CA GLY A 75 13.06 -12.36 -11.75
C GLY A 75 14.17 -11.34 -11.50
N GLU A 76 13.82 -10.18 -10.96
CA GLU A 76 14.81 -9.31 -10.33
C GLU A 76 14.83 -9.61 -8.83
N SER A 77 16.04 -9.69 -8.26
CA SER A 77 16.16 -9.75 -6.80
C SER A 77 15.48 -8.53 -6.18
N PRO A 78 14.62 -8.67 -5.16
CA PRO A 78 14.00 -7.52 -4.49
C PRO A 78 15.01 -6.50 -3.95
N ALA A 79 16.27 -6.91 -3.72
CA ALA A 79 17.36 -6.05 -3.29
C ALA A 79 17.77 -4.97 -4.31
N VAL A 80 17.29 -5.05 -5.57
CA VAL A 80 17.46 -3.96 -6.55
C VAL A 80 16.60 -2.73 -6.20
N PHE A 81 15.61 -2.91 -5.32
CA PHE A 81 14.78 -1.84 -4.79
C PHE A 81 15.30 -1.41 -3.41
N GLY A 82 15.23 -0.11 -3.17
CA GLY A 82 15.36 0.43 -1.83
C GLY A 82 14.04 0.28 -1.04
N PRO A 83 13.97 0.90 0.15
CA PRO A 83 12.75 0.93 0.93
C PRO A 83 11.58 1.51 0.14
N ILE A 84 10.41 0.89 0.27
CA ILE A 84 9.15 1.51 -0.15
C ILE A 84 8.84 2.62 0.83
N THR A 85 8.44 3.76 0.31
CA THR A 85 7.80 4.82 1.09
C THR A 85 6.48 5.17 0.42
N GLY A 86 5.54 5.71 1.18
CA GLY A 86 4.30 6.17 0.59
C GLY A 86 3.45 6.93 1.57
N TRP A 87 2.29 7.36 1.09
CA TRP A 87 1.31 8.05 1.90
C TRP A 87 -0.11 7.76 1.44
N VAL A 88 -1.04 7.90 2.38
CA VAL A 88 -2.49 7.90 2.14
C VAL A 88 -2.97 9.34 2.28
N ASP A 89 -3.83 9.79 1.36
CA ASP A 89 -4.62 11.00 1.56
C ASP A 89 -5.87 10.68 2.41
N GLY A 90 -6.44 11.71 3.05
CA GLY A 90 -7.61 11.54 3.91
C GLY A 90 -8.89 11.08 3.19
N ASN A 91 -8.82 10.85 1.87
CA ASN A 91 -9.94 10.40 1.02
C ASN A 91 -9.68 8.99 0.44
N GLY A 92 -8.68 8.26 0.96
CA GLY A 92 -8.34 6.90 0.53
C GLY A 92 -7.48 6.82 -0.74
N GLY A 93 -6.99 7.95 -1.26
CA GLY A 93 -5.97 7.95 -2.30
C GLY A 93 -4.62 7.55 -1.73
N VAL A 94 -3.86 6.75 -2.45
CA VAL A 94 -2.56 6.23 -1.99
C VAL A 94 -1.49 6.53 -3.02
N THR A 95 -0.33 6.98 -2.55
CA THR A 95 0.88 7.02 -3.37
C THR A 95 1.95 6.11 -2.79
N VAL A 96 2.48 5.21 -3.62
CA VAL A 96 3.58 4.30 -3.29
C VAL A 96 4.80 4.71 -4.11
N LEU A 97 5.95 4.85 -3.47
CA LEU A 97 7.24 5.11 -4.07
C LEU A 97 8.16 3.92 -3.81
N MET A 98 8.57 3.26 -4.89
CA MET A 98 9.55 2.16 -4.88
C MET A 98 10.86 2.71 -5.45
N ALA A 99 11.72 3.20 -4.57
CA ALA A 99 13.05 3.67 -4.95
C ALA A 99 13.89 2.49 -5.46
N ARG A 100 14.81 2.74 -6.39
CA ARG A 100 15.84 1.76 -6.76
C ARG A 100 17.02 1.88 -5.78
N ALA A 101 17.66 0.76 -5.46
CA ALA A 101 18.81 0.73 -4.57
C ALA A 101 20.03 1.45 -5.18
N THR A 102 20.13 1.47 -6.51
CA THR A 102 21.13 2.26 -7.24
C THR A 102 20.83 3.74 -7.13
N LEU A 103 21.78 4.52 -6.63
CA LEU A 103 21.64 5.98 -6.52
C LEU A 103 21.43 6.61 -7.91
N GLY A 104 20.44 7.50 -8.01
CA GLY A 104 20.11 8.20 -9.26
C GLY A 104 19.27 7.40 -10.25
N ALA A 105 18.99 6.11 -9.97
CA ALA A 105 18.07 5.34 -10.78
C ALA A 105 16.62 5.83 -10.58
N PRO A 106 15.77 5.75 -11.63
CA PRO A 106 14.41 6.28 -11.59
C PRO A 106 13.57 5.56 -10.53
N THR A 107 12.77 6.32 -9.79
CA THR A 107 11.83 5.78 -8.81
C THR A 107 10.56 5.34 -9.52
N LEU A 108 10.09 4.15 -9.18
CA LEU A 108 8.78 3.67 -9.61
C LEU A 108 7.73 4.24 -8.66
N THR A 109 6.76 4.95 -9.22
CA THR A 109 5.64 5.51 -8.46
C THR A 109 4.37 4.71 -8.79
N ILE A 110 3.46 4.61 -7.83
CA ILE A 110 2.09 4.10 -8.00
C ILE A 110 1.14 5.11 -7.34
N VAL A 111 0.14 5.61 -8.06
CA VAL A 111 -0.99 6.34 -7.46
C VAL A 111 -2.19 5.46 -7.63
N GLY A 112 -2.90 5.22 -6.53
CA GLY A 112 -4.06 4.37 -6.50
C GLY A 112 -5.14 4.87 -5.56
N ALA A 113 -6.17 4.04 -5.41
CA ALA A 113 -7.21 4.20 -4.43
C ALA A 113 -7.33 2.92 -3.62
N LEU A 114 -7.35 3.09 -2.30
CA LEU A 114 -7.52 2.00 -1.34
C LEU A 114 -9.00 1.79 -1.04
N ALA A 115 -9.45 0.55 -1.09
CA ALA A 115 -10.76 0.12 -0.64
C ALA A 115 -10.62 -1.25 0.05
N GLY A 116 -10.53 -1.24 1.37
CA GLY A 116 -10.33 -2.44 2.18
C GLY A 116 -9.00 -3.15 1.86
N ASP A 117 -9.09 -4.36 1.30
CA ASP A 117 -7.93 -5.19 0.94
C ASP A 117 -7.47 -5.00 -0.51
N VAL A 118 -7.96 -3.96 -1.20
CA VAL A 118 -7.65 -3.72 -2.62
C VAL A 118 -7.10 -2.30 -2.81
N LEU A 119 -5.90 -2.20 -3.37
CA LEU A 119 -5.32 -0.96 -3.89
C LEU A 119 -5.43 -0.96 -5.42
N THR A 120 -6.39 -0.20 -5.95
CA THR A 120 -6.57 -0.07 -7.40
C THR A 120 -5.61 0.95 -7.98
N VAL A 121 -4.82 0.56 -8.97
CA VAL A 121 -3.87 1.43 -9.67
C VAL A 121 -4.64 2.42 -10.54
N ARG A 122 -4.41 3.71 -10.32
CA ARG A 122 -4.89 4.78 -11.20
C ARG A 122 -3.84 5.18 -12.22
N LYS A 123 -2.58 5.29 -11.79
CA LYS A 123 -1.43 5.68 -12.62
C LYS A 123 -0.15 5.02 -12.10
N SER A 124 0.78 4.75 -13.02
CA SER A 124 2.15 4.30 -12.74
C SER A 124 3.16 4.87 -13.73
N TRP A 125 4.39 5.11 -13.26
CA TRP A 125 5.51 5.76 -13.93
C TRP A 125 6.81 5.27 -13.32
N LEU A 126 7.83 5.09 -14.16
CA LEU A 126 9.22 4.90 -13.76
C LEU A 126 10.01 6.15 -14.18
N GLY A 127 10.26 7.06 -13.25
CA GLY A 127 10.78 8.39 -13.62
C GLY A 127 9.77 9.15 -14.51
N ALA A 128 10.18 9.52 -15.72
CA ALA A 128 9.32 10.20 -16.69
C ALA A 128 8.53 9.25 -17.61
N GLU A 129 8.89 7.96 -17.62
CA GLU A 129 8.31 6.96 -18.52
C GLU A 129 7.09 6.27 -17.89
N PRO A 130 6.14 5.76 -18.68
CA PRO A 130 5.06 4.91 -18.17
C PRO A 130 5.59 3.71 -17.36
N GLY A 131 4.92 3.42 -16.25
CA GLY A 131 5.29 2.32 -15.37
C GLY A 131 4.67 0.98 -15.80
N PRO A 132 5.12 -0.13 -15.21
CA PRO A 132 4.67 -1.48 -15.57
C PRO A 132 3.25 -1.81 -15.08
N PHE A 133 2.68 -1.02 -14.17
CA PHE A 133 1.33 -1.26 -13.64
C PHE A 133 0.28 -0.49 -14.44
N LEU A 134 -0.67 -1.23 -15.02
CA LEU A 134 -1.74 -0.67 -15.83
C LEU A 134 -2.79 0.01 -14.94
N ALA A 135 -3.36 1.11 -15.44
CA ALA A 135 -4.54 1.71 -14.80
C ALA A 135 -5.69 0.68 -14.78
N GLY A 136 -6.33 0.52 -13.62
CA GLY A 136 -7.35 -0.49 -13.38
C GLY A 136 -6.83 -1.87 -12.96
N GLY A 137 -5.52 -2.12 -13.03
CA GLY A 137 -4.90 -3.23 -12.29
C GLY A 137 -4.93 -2.96 -10.78
N TRP A 138 -4.68 -3.96 -9.95
CA TRP A 138 -4.78 -3.77 -8.50
C TRP A 138 -3.78 -4.62 -7.71
N PHE A 139 -3.49 -4.17 -6.50
CA PHE A 139 -2.82 -4.99 -5.50
C PHE A 139 -3.86 -5.50 -4.51
N GLU A 140 -3.85 -6.79 -4.24
CA GLU A 140 -4.68 -7.42 -3.20
C GLU A 140 -3.83 -7.71 -1.96
N ARG A 141 -4.38 -7.46 -0.78
CA ARG A 141 -3.75 -7.86 0.47
C ARG A 141 -3.80 -9.39 0.59
N ILE A 142 -2.65 -9.99 0.87
CA ILE A 142 -2.52 -11.42 1.15
C ILE A 142 -2.98 -11.65 2.59
N ARG A 143 -3.90 -12.62 2.78
CA ARG A 143 -4.40 -13.04 4.08
C ARG A 143 -3.65 -14.24 4.63
#